data_AF-A0A847XTX4-F1
#
_entry.id   AF-A0A847XTX4-F1
#
_cell.length_a   1.000
_cell.length_b   1.000
_cell.length_c   1.000
_cell.angle_alpha   90.00
_cell.angle_beta   90.00
_cell.angle_gamma   90.00
#
_symmetry.space_group_name_H-M   'P 1'
#
loop_
_entity.id
_entity.type
_entity.pdbx_description
1 polymer ?
#
loop_
_entity_poly.entity_id
_entity_poly.type
_entity_poly.pdbx_seq_one_letter_code
_entity_poly.pdbx_strand_id
1 'polypeptide(L)'
;AVIEYFATGASVEGWVKAGGAISPHKDSKLEWYTNDVDRGIAKMIMDATSVRFDGSDLMPGAVGAGSFWKEMTSYVSGSIDLDTALKDIDASWPK
;
A
#
# COMPACT_ATOMS: atom_id res chain seq x y z
N ALA A 1 -1.48 -12.32 28.73
CA ALA A 1 -0.01 -12.27 28.62
C ALA A 1 0.48 -12.30 27.17
N VAL A 2 0.49 -13.43 26.46
CA VAL A 2 1.12 -13.52 25.11
C VAL A 2 0.36 -12.72 24.04
N ILE A 3 -0.96 -12.88 23.95
CA ILE A 3 -1.78 -12.12 22.98
C ILE A 3 -1.76 -10.61 23.26
N GLU A 4 -1.78 -10.22 24.54
CA GLU A 4 -1.66 -8.82 24.94
C GLU A 4 -0.31 -8.23 24.54
N TYR A 5 0.79 -8.97 24.68
CA TYR A 5 2.10 -8.53 24.22
C TYR A 5 2.11 -8.26 22.70
N PHE A 6 1.53 -9.16 21.90
CA PHE A 6 1.42 -8.97 20.44
C PHE A 6 0.52 -7.80 20.02
N ALA A 7 -0.24 -7.19 20.93
CA ALA A 7 -0.97 -5.96 20.66
C ALA A 7 -0.11 -4.68 20.86
N THR A 8 1.13 -4.81 21.33
CA THR A 8 2.05 -3.69 21.61
C THR A 8 3.14 -3.55 20.55
N GLY A 9 3.62 -2.33 20.34
CA GLY A 9 4.76 -2.05 19.46
C GLY A 9 6.04 -2.78 19.88
N ALA A 10 6.22 -3.05 21.17
CA ALA A 10 7.36 -3.82 21.68
C ALA A 10 7.45 -5.21 21.04
N SER A 11 6.32 -5.82 20.67
CA SER A 11 6.30 -7.14 20.02
C SER A 11 6.94 -7.17 18.63
N VAL A 12 7.01 -6.02 17.95
CA VAL A 12 7.60 -5.88 16.62
C VAL A 12 8.90 -5.07 16.62
N GLU A 13 9.35 -4.56 17.76
CA GLU A 13 10.54 -3.70 17.88
C GLU A 13 11.79 -4.35 17.26
N GLY A 14 11.97 -5.66 17.46
CA GLY A 14 13.10 -6.40 16.88
C GLY A 14 13.11 -6.39 15.35
N TRP A 15 11.92 -6.48 14.72
CA TRP A 15 11.76 -6.44 13.27
C TRP A 15 12.00 -5.03 12.73
N VAL A 16 11.44 -4.02 13.40
CA VAL A 16 11.62 -2.61 13.03
C VAL A 16 13.10 -2.22 13.08
N LYS A 17 13.83 -2.64 14.13
CA LYS A 17 15.26 -2.38 14.26
C LYS A 17 16.11 -3.15 13.25
N ALA A 18 15.69 -4.35 12.85
CA ALA A 18 16.35 -5.12 11.80
C ALA A 18 16.20 -4.46 10.41
N GLY A 19 15.18 -3.62 10.24
CA GLY A 19 14.86 -2.90 8.99
C GLY A 19 13.89 -3.67 8.10
N GLY A 20 13.25 -2.96 7.17
CA GLY A 20 12.29 -3.54 6.22
C GLY A 20 10.90 -3.84 6.79
N ALA A 21 10.62 -3.42 8.03
CA ALA A 21 9.32 -3.56 8.67
C ALA A 21 8.81 -2.19 9.17
N ILE A 22 7.54 -1.90 8.89
CA ILE A 22 6.83 -0.74 9.46
C ILE A 22 5.85 -1.27 10.50
N SER A 23 5.93 -0.73 11.72
CA SER A 23 5.02 -1.15 12.80
C SER A 23 3.57 -0.71 12.53
N PRO A 24 2.58 -1.58 12.79
CA PRO A 24 1.17 -1.21 12.77
C PRO A 24 0.69 -0.59 14.11
N HIS A 25 1.55 -0.53 15.13
CA HIS A 25 1.16 -0.13 16.49
C HIS A 25 1.42 1.34 16.78
N LYS A 26 0.44 2.01 17.40
CA LYS A 26 0.49 3.44 17.76
C LYS A 26 1.55 3.80 18.80
N ASP A 27 1.95 2.86 19.64
CA ASP A 27 2.95 3.01 20.70
C ASP A 27 4.39 2.76 20.21
N SER A 28 4.57 2.57 18.90
CA SER A 28 5.89 2.39 18.30
C SER A 28 6.66 3.69 18.23
N LYS A 29 7.99 3.60 18.30
CA LYS A 29 8.85 4.78 18.40
C LYS A 29 9.66 5.01 17.14
N LEU A 30 9.74 6.26 16.69
CA LEU A 30 10.48 6.64 15.49
C LEU A 30 11.98 6.33 15.59
N GLU A 31 12.56 6.35 16.78
CA GLU A 31 13.96 6.01 16.98
C GLU A 31 14.31 4.54 16.74
N TRP A 32 13.31 3.65 16.62
CA TRP A 32 13.56 2.24 16.27
C TRP A 32 14.00 2.05 14.82
N TYR A 33 13.63 2.98 13.93
CA TYR A 33 13.93 2.91 12.50
C TYR A 33 15.37 3.33 12.22
N THR A 34 16.15 2.42 11.62
CA THR A 34 17.60 2.60 11.43
C THR A 34 17.99 3.41 10.20
N ASN A 35 17.04 3.66 9.29
CA ASN A 35 17.24 4.51 8.11
C ASN A 35 16.14 5.58 8.00
N ASP A 36 16.46 6.66 7.28
CA ASP A 36 15.59 7.83 7.17
C ASP A 36 14.34 7.58 6.32
N VAL A 37 14.39 6.65 5.36
CA VAL A 37 13.25 6.30 4.50
C VAL A 37 12.16 5.64 5.33
N ASP A 38 12.49 4.58 6.07
CA ASP A 38 11.54 3.85 6.90
C ASP A 38 10.99 4.76 8.03
N ARG A 39 11.85 5.59 8.63
CA ARG A 39 11.45 6.56 9.65
C ARG A 39 10.47 7.59 9.08
N GLY A 40 10.72 8.08 7.87
CA GLY A 40 9.83 9.01 7.17
C GLY A 40 8.47 8.39 6.87
N ILE A 41 8.45 7.17 6.33
CA ILE A 41 7.22 6.41 6.04
C ILE A 41 6.43 6.17 7.34
N ALA A 42 7.09 5.73 8.41
CA ALA A 42 6.46 5.50 9.70
C ALA A 42 5.83 6.78 10.26
N LYS A 43 6.53 7.92 10.17
CA LYS A 43 5.99 9.22 10.57
C LYS A 43 4.75 9.60 9.76
N MET A 44 4.79 9.44 8.43
CA MET A 44 3.63 9.73 7.57
C MET A 44 2.41 8.90 7.96
N ILE A 45 2.60 7.61 8.26
CA ILE A 45 1.52 6.72 8.67
C ILE A 45 0.96 7.12 10.05
N MET A 46 1.81 7.46 11.01
CA MET A 46 1.35 7.89 12.34
C MET A 46 0.60 9.22 12.32
N ASP A 47 1.01 10.15 11.46
CA ASP A 47 0.35 11.45 11.30
C ASP A 47 -0.89 11.38 10.40
N ALA A 48 -1.12 10.27 9.70
CA ALA A 48 -2.22 10.12 8.77
C ALA A 48 -3.58 10.18 9.48
N THR A 49 -4.46 11.05 9.02
CA THR A 49 -5.84 11.19 9.54
C THR A 49 -6.85 10.33 8.78
N SER A 50 -6.42 9.68 7.69
CA SER A 50 -7.29 8.88 6.82
C SER A 50 -6.53 7.76 6.16
N VAL A 51 -7.22 6.66 5.90
CA VAL A 51 -6.76 5.55 5.08
C VAL A 51 -7.55 5.54 3.78
N ARG A 52 -6.88 5.25 2.66
CA ARG A 52 -7.49 5.11 1.33
C ARG A 52 -7.03 3.79 0.71
N PHE A 53 -7.93 3.18 -0.05
CA PHE A 53 -7.58 2.09 -0.97
C PHE A 53 -7.19 2.68 -2.32
N ASP A 54 -6.39 1.94 -3.10
CA ASP A 54 -6.15 2.33 -4.48
C ASP A 54 -7.47 2.36 -5.26
N GLY A 55 -7.57 3.21 -6.27
CA GLY A 55 -8.79 3.29 -7.08
C GLY A 55 -9.16 1.94 -7.71
N SER A 56 -8.16 1.16 -8.12
CA SER A 56 -8.36 -0.17 -8.71
C SER A 56 -8.82 -1.21 -7.68
N ASP A 57 -8.43 -1.07 -6.41
CA ASP A 57 -8.91 -1.95 -5.32
C ASP A 57 -10.42 -1.82 -5.09
N LEU A 58 -11.01 -0.67 -5.44
CA LEU A 58 -12.45 -0.41 -5.32
C LEU A 58 -13.25 -0.84 -6.56
N MET A 59 -12.60 -1.30 -7.63
CA MET A 59 -13.24 -1.79 -8.84
C MET A 59 -13.62 -3.28 -8.70
N PRO A 60 -14.52 -3.83 -9.54
CA PRO A 60 -14.70 -5.27 -9.64
C PRO A 60 -13.36 -5.96 -9.93
N GLY A 61 -13.11 -7.14 -9.35
CA GLY A 61 -11.79 -7.80 -9.46
C GLY A 61 -11.32 -8.06 -10.90
N ALA A 62 -12.25 -8.33 -11.82
CA ALA A 62 -11.96 -8.47 -13.25
C ALA A 62 -11.47 -7.17 -13.92
N VAL A 63 -11.81 -6.02 -13.32
CA VAL A 63 -11.38 -4.69 -13.76
C VAL A 63 -10.10 -4.30 -13.02
N GLY A 64 -10.17 -4.13 -11.69
CA GLY A 64 -9.07 -3.57 -10.89
C GLY A 64 -7.77 -4.37 -10.99
N ALA A 65 -7.83 -5.66 -10.63
CA ALA A 65 -6.69 -6.58 -10.75
C ALA A 65 -6.52 -7.16 -12.17
N GLY A 66 -7.43 -6.83 -13.10
CA GLY A 66 -7.46 -7.37 -14.46
C GLY A 66 -7.14 -6.30 -15.50
N SER A 67 -8.17 -5.79 -16.17
CA SER A 67 -8.02 -4.83 -17.27
C SER A 67 -7.28 -3.56 -16.85
N PHE A 68 -7.58 -2.98 -15.69
CA PHE A 68 -6.91 -1.77 -15.18
C PHE A 68 -5.41 -1.98 -15.09
N TRP A 69 -4.98 -3.05 -14.40
CA TRP A 69 -3.56 -3.37 -14.28
C TRP A 69 -2.89 -3.57 -15.64
N LYS A 70 -3.51 -4.37 -16.52
CA LYS A 70 -2.97 -4.69 -17.85
C LYS A 70 -2.84 -3.43 -18.72
N GLU A 71 -3.89 -2.65 -18.85
CA GLU A 71 -3.91 -1.51 -19.77
C GLU A 71 -3.07 -0.34 -19.25
N MET A 72 -3.02 -0.09 -17.93
CA MET A 72 -2.10 0.89 -17.37
C MET A 72 -0.63 0.49 -17.56
N THR A 73 -0.30 -0.80 -17.45
CA THR A 73 1.04 -1.31 -17.76
C THR A 73 1.39 -1.07 -19.23
N SER A 74 0.47 -1.40 -20.16
CA SER A 74 0.64 -1.18 -21.60
C SER A 74 0.82 0.30 -21.94
N TYR A 75 0.10 1.20 -21.27
CA TYR A 75 0.24 2.64 -21.44
C TYR A 75 1.62 3.14 -20.96
N VAL A 76 2.02 2.78 -19.73
CA VAL A 76 3.31 3.21 -19.16
C VAL A 76 4.50 2.65 -19.95
N SER A 77 4.36 1.45 -20.55
CA SER A 77 5.38 0.89 -21.43
C SER A 77 5.39 1.49 -22.86
N GLY A 78 4.42 2.34 -23.20
CA GLY A 78 4.28 2.95 -24.53
C GLY A 78 3.71 2.03 -25.62
N SER A 79 3.11 0.90 -25.24
CA SER A 79 2.51 -0.06 -26.17
C SER A 79 1.16 0.44 -26.73
N ILE A 80 0.43 1.24 -25.95
CA ILE A 80 -0.84 1.88 -26.32
C ILE A 80 -0.86 3.31 -25.80
N ASP A 81 -1.73 4.16 -26.36
CA ASP A 81 -2.00 5.49 -25.82
C ASP A 81 -2.98 5.45 -24.64
N LEU A 82 -3.06 6.58 -23.92
CA LEU A 82 -3.93 6.72 -22.75
C LEU A 82 -5.41 6.52 -23.12
N ASP A 83 -5.85 7.03 -24.26
CA ASP A 83 -7.25 6.96 -24.70
C ASP A 83 -7.70 5.52 -24.95
N THR A 84 -6.83 4.69 -25.53
CA THR A 84 -7.06 3.26 -25.74
C THR A 84 -7.12 2.54 -24.39
N ALA A 85 -6.15 2.80 -23.50
CA ALA A 85 -6.13 2.17 -22.19
C ALA A 85 -7.41 2.45 -21.39
N LEU A 86 -7.85 3.71 -21.34
CA LEU A 86 -9.05 4.10 -20.60
C LEU A 86 -10.34 3.48 -21.19
N LYS A 87 -10.46 3.43 -22.52
CA LYS A 87 -11.61 2.80 -23.19
C LYS A 87 -11.70 1.31 -22.90
N ASP A 88 -10.57 0.61 -22.95
CA ASP A 88 -10.53 -0.84 -22.73
C ASP A 88 -10.82 -1.20 -21.26
N ILE A 89 -10.36 -0.38 -20.31
CA ILE A 89 -10.72 -0.52 -18.90
C ILE A 89 -12.23 -0.31 -18.70
N ASP A 90 -12.81 0.76 -19.25
CA ASP A 90 -14.23 1.05 -19.10
C ASP A 90 -15.12 -0.05 -19.71
N ALA A 91 -14.75 -0.55 -20.89
CA ALA A 91 -15.46 -1.61 -21.59
C ALA A 91 -15.45 -2.96 -20.84
N SER A 92 -14.53 -3.16 -19.90
CA SER A 92 -14.37 -4.41 -19.15
C SER A 92 -15.28 -4.54 -17.93
N TRP A 93 -16.03 -3.50 -17.58
CA TRP A 93 -16.93 -3.53 -16.42
C TRP A 93 -18.02 -4.62 -16.57
N PRO A 94 -18.25 -5.44 -15.52
CA PRO A 94 -19.36 -6.38 -15.50
C PRO A 94 -20.71 -5.68 -15.65
N LYS A 95 -21.64 -6.33 -16.35
CA LYS A 95 -23.04 -5.87 -16.52
C LYS A 95 -23.97 -6.49 -15.48
#